data_AF-A0A1W9GMZ8-F1
#
_entry.id   AF-A0A1W9GMZ8-F1
#
_cell.length_a   1.000
_cell.length_b   1.000
_cell.length_c   1.000
_cell.angle_alpha   90.00
_cell.angle_beta   90.00
_cell.angle_gamma   90.00
#
_symmetry.space_group_name_H-M   'P 1'
#
loop_
_entity.id
_entity.type
_entity.pdbx_description
1 polymer ?
#
loop_
_entity_poly.entity_id
_entity_poly.type
_entity_poly.pdbx_seq_one_letter_code
_entity_poly.pdbx_strand_id
1 'polypeptide(L)'
;MDWLREPGFFGTHATTGADLSQMMATLFTALFIVGWLQARKRKADAHHWLMLGGMMSMLSFFIAYYLFRQLGVLAVEGKEGFGGSQSLYDYVFIPVLTLHIILVIIGLIMAVYMIVLGFRSQQFIDGVRSLRESRLLTTWKKISLIFIGIAVVVLGIFFSRVATAGFSMRKLEVYVIFLALVAFVFAIEMTIQRIWPDGAKRHRALGRFTMVIYCVLFVTGSFTYTMLYILYPGKIG
;
A
#
# COMPACT_ATOMS: atom_id res chain seq x y z
N MET A 1 3.38 -5.39 24.49
CA MET A 1 2.20 -4.84 23.77
C MET A 1 1.53 -6.03 23.13
N ASP A 2 0.91 -6.82 24.00
CA ASP A 2 0.50 -8.20 23.73
C ASP A 2 -0.96 -8.27 23.28
N TRP A 3 -1.68 -7.14 23.39
CA TRP A 3 -3.10 -7.00 23.03
C TRP A 3 -3.40 -7.30 21.55
N LEU A 4 -2.47 -7.05 20.62
CA LEU A 4 -2.67 -7.41 19.22
C LEU A 4 -2.74 -8.93 18.99
N ARG A 5 -2.26 -9.73 19.95
CA ARG A 5 -2.31 -11.20 19.94
C ARG A 5 -3.45 -11.76 20.77
N GLU A 6 -4.14 -10.93 21.55
CA GLU A 6 -5.33 -11.35 22.30
C GLU A 6 -6.46 -11.76 21.33
N PRO A 7 -7.43 -12.57 21.79
CA PRO A 7 -8.58 -12.95 20.99
C PRO A 7 -9.27 -11.75 20.35
N GLY A 8 -9.68 -11.93 19.10
CA GLY A 8 -10.35 -10.90 18.33
C GLY A 8 -11.76 -10.57 18.83
N PHE A 9 -12.33 -9.51 18.28
CA PHE A 9 -13.65 -9.00 18.60
C PHE A 9 -14.74 -9.41 17.60
N PHE A 10 -14.40 -10.14 16.54
CA PHE A 10 -15.35 -10.72 15.58
C PHE A 10 -15.89 -12.10 15.98
N GLY A 11 -15.45 -12.65 17.11
CA GLY A 11 -15.90 -13.96 17.58
C GLY A 11 -15.37 -15.13 16.73
N THR A 12 -14.25 -14.94 16.05
CA THR A 12 -13.52 -15.95 15.27
C THR A 12 -12.28 -16.41 16.03
N HIS A 13 -11.47 -17.29 15.45
CA HIS A 13 -10.14 -17.64 15.98
C HIS A 13 -9.07 -16.59 15.66
N ALA A 14 -9.46 -15.42 15.16
CA ALA A 14 -8.54 -14.34 14.85
C ALA A 14 -8.05 -13.66 16.12
N THR A 15 -6.89 -13.04 16.01
CA THR A 15 -6.39 -12.10 17.02
C THR A 15 -7.00 -10.72 16.81
N THR A 16 -6.96 -9.88 17.84
CA THR A 16 -7.39 -8.48 17.74
C THR A 16 -6.65 -7.74 16.61
N GLY A 17 -5.37 -8.04 16.39
CA GLY A 17 -4.62 -7.47 15.27
C GLY A 17 -5.12 -7.93 13.89
N ALA A 18 -5.56 -9.17 13.76
CA ALA A 18 -6.14 -9.67 12.51
C ALA A 18 -7.53 -9.05 12.25
N ASP A 19 -8.39 -8.99 13.27
CA ASP A 19 -9.71 -8.36 13.17
C ASP A 19 -9.62 -6.87 12.84
N LEU A 20 -8.73 -6.16 13.52
CA LEU A 20 -8.47 -4.75 13.24
C LEU A 20 -8.01 -4.55 11.80
N SER A 21 -7.11 -5.41 11.30
CA SER A 21 -6.66 -5.35 9.90
C SER A 21 -7.80 -5.60 8.92
N GLN A 22 -8.65 -6.60 9.17
CA GLN A 22 -9.80 -6.90 8.32
C GLN A 22 -10.85 -5.77 8.34
N MET A 23 -11.09 -5.18 9.52
CA MET A 23 -11.96 -4.01 9.69
C MET A 23 -11.42 -2.81 8.91
N MET A 24 -10.13 -2.51 9.04
CA MET A 24 -9.49 -1.41 8.33
C MET A 24 -9.47 -1.64 6.82
N ALA A 25 -9.20 -2.86 6.36
CA ALA A 25 -9.28 -3.20 4.93
C ALA A 25 -10.68 -2.97 4.37
N THR A 26 -11.72 -3.34 5.13
CA THR A 26 -13.13 -3.07 4.78
C THR A 26 -13.38 -1.56 4.71
N LEU A 27 -12.97 -0.82 5.73
CA LEU A 27 -13.13 0.64 5.80
C LEU A 27 -12.45 1.34 4.61
N PHE A 28 -11.18 1.06 4.35
CA PHE A 28 -10.44 1.70 3.27
C PHE A 28 -11.02 1.35 1.90
N THR A 29 -11.40 0.09 1.69
CA THR A 29 -12.05 -0.34 0.44
C THR A 29 -13.37 0.40 0.22
N ALA A 30 -14.20 0.54 1.27
CA ALA A 30 -15.44 1.30 1.21
C ALA A 30 -15.18 2.78 0.88
N LEU A 31 -14.22 3.42 1.55
CA LEU A 31 -13.84 4.82 1.29
C LEU A 31 -13.35 4.99 -0.16
N PHE A 32 -12.55 4.06 -0.68
CA PHE A 32 -12.04 4.13 -2.06
C PHE A 32 -13.14 3.89 -3.09
N ILE A 33 -14.08 2.98 -2.84
CA ILE A 33 -15.29 2.81 -3.67
C ILE A 33 -16.11 4.10 -3.68
N VAL A 34 -16.34 4.72 -2.51
CA VAL A 34 -17.07 5.99 -2.42
C VAL A 34 -16.31 7.10 -3.17
N GLY A 35 -15.00 7.21 -3.00
CA GLY A 35 -14.16 8.17 -3.74
C GLY A 35 -14.20 7.93 -5.25
N TRP A 36 -14.20 6.67 -5.68
CA TRP A 36 -14.37 6.27 -7.08
C TRP A 36 -15.72 6.72 -7.65
N LEU A 37 -16.80 6.51 -6.90
CA LEU A 37 -18.14 6.97 -7.28
C LEU A 37 -18.22 8.51 -7.37
N GLN A 38 -17.57 9.23 -6.46
CA GLN A 38 -17.48 10.69 -6.51
C GLN A 38 -16.73 11.18 -7.77
N ALA A 39 -15.63 10.52 -8.14
CA ALA A 39 -14.92 10.83 -9.39
C ALA A 39 -15.80 10.62 -10.62
N ARG A 40 -16.57 9.51 -10.67
CA ARG A 40 -17.52 9.26 -11.77
C ARG A 40 -18.63 10.30 -11.86
N LYS A 41 -19.08 10.83 -10.71
CA LYS A 41 -20.06 11.93 -10.61
C LYS A 41 -19.45 13.32 -10.84
N ARG A 42 -18.18 13.42 -11.26
CA ARG A 42 -17.44 14.67 -11.45
C ARG A 42 -17.35 15.56 -10.20
N LYS A 43 -17.48 14.97 -9.00
CA LYS A 43 -17.31 15.66 -7.71
C LYS A 43 -15.83 15.66 -7.30
N ALA A 44 -15.03 16.44 -8.02
CA ALA A 44 -13.57 16.39 -7.92
C ALA A 44 -13.04 16.80 -6.53
N ASP A 45 -13.63 17.82 -5.88
CA ASP A 45 -13.18 18.26 -4.55
C ASP A 45 -13.41 17.21 -3.47
N ALA A 46 -14.63 16.65 -3.43
CA ALA A 46 -14.97 15.59 -2.50
C ALA A 46 -14.08 14.35 -2.74
N HIS A 47 -13.91 13.96 -4.01
CA HIS A 47 -13.04 12.86 -4.39
C HIS A 47 -11.61 13.08 -3.89
N HIS A 48 -11.03 14.25 -4.14
CA HIS A 48 -9.64 14.52 -3.83
C HIS A 48 -9.37 14.43 -2.33
N TRP A 49 -10.20 15.07 -1.50
CA TRP A 49 -10.03 15.04 -0.04
C TRP A 49 -10.29 13.67 0.55
N LEU A 50 -11.32 12.96 0.07
CA LEU A 50 -11.61 11.60 0.52
C LEU A 50 -10.47 10.63 0.16
N MET A 51 -9.96 10.69 -1.07
CA MET A 51 -8.86 9.82 -1.50
C MET A 51 -7.58 10.15 -0.75
N LEU A 52 -7.26 11.43 -0.54
CA LEU A 52 -6.09 11.85 0.21
C LEU A 52 -6.17 11.35 1.66
N GLY A 53 -7.27 11.64 2.36
CA GLY A 53 -7.48 11.19 3.73
C GLY A 53 -7.44 9.66 3.85
N GLY A 54 -8.14 8.96 2.96
CA GLY A 54 -8.15 7.49 2.92
C GLY A 54 -6.77 6.89 2.67
N MET A 55 -6.01 7.40 1.69
CA MET A 55 -4.67 6.90 1.39
C MET A 55 -3.66 7.24 2.49
N MET A 56 -3.73 8.43 3.09
CA MET A 56 -2.86 8.79 4.22
C MET A 56 -3.14 7.93 5.46
N SER A 57 -4.42 7.71 5.78
CA SER A 57 -4.82 6.82 6.88
C SER A 57 -4.40 5.38 6.62
N MET A 58 -4.56 4.89 5.38
CA MET A 58 -4.11 3.55 4.98
C MET A 58 -2.60 3.41 5.14
N LEU A 59 -1.80 4.33 4.61
CA LEU A 59 -0.34 4.30 4.74
C LEU A 59 0.09 4.36 6.21
N SER A 60 -0.52 5.23 7.00
CA SER A 60 -0.23 5.35 8.44
C SER A 60 -0.59 4.07 9.19
N PHE A 61 -1.74 3.46 8.87
CA PHE A 61 -2.14 2.17 9.41
C PHE A 61 -1.12 1.09 9.07
N PHE A 62 -0.73 0.94 7.79
CA PHE A 62 0.28 -0.05 7.41
C PHE A 62 1.61 0.18 8.13
N ILE A 63 2.09 1.42 8.22
CA ILE A 63 3.33 1.75 8.93
C ILE A 63 3.23 1.33 10.40
N ALA A 64 2.19 1.79 11.11
CA ALA A 64 1.98 1.46 12.51
C ALA A 64 1.83 -0.07 12.69
N TYR A 65 0.97 -0.68 11.89
CA TYR A 65 0.69 -2.12 11.94
C TYR A 65 1.97 -2.95 11.73
N TYR A 66 2.81 -2.60 10.75
CA TYR A 66 4.09 -3.28 10.53
C TYR A 66 5.12 -3.04 11.63
N LEU A 67 5.20 -1.82 12.18
CA LEU A 67 6.08 -1.51 13.30
C LEU A 67 5.72 -2.33 14.55
N PHE A 68 4.41 -2.52 14.80
CA PHE A 68 3.94 -3.19 16.01
C PHE A 68 3.76 -4.69 15.87
N ARG A 69 3.44 -5.22 14.68
CA ARG A 69 3.18 -6.67 14.47
C ARG A 69 4.43 -7.50 14.18
N GLN A 70 5.60 -6.87 13.92
CA GLN A 70 6.91 -7.52 13.66
C GLN A 70 6.86 -8.61 12.56
N LEU A 71 7.34 -8.29 11.36
CA LEU A 71 7.37 -9.16 10.14
C LEU A 71 7.81 -10.62 10.33
N GLY A 72 8.54 -10.96 11.41
CA GLY A 72 8.91 -12.35 11.73
C GLY A 72 7.70 -13.24 12.05
N VAL A 73 6.58 -12.69 12.51
CA VAL A 73 5.38 -13.47 12.88
C VAL A 73 4.58 -13.94 11.65
N LEU A 74 4.61 -13.18 10.55
CA LEU A 74 3.90 -13.54 9.30
C LEU A 74 4.48 -14.77 8.58
N ALA A 75 5.79 -15.02 8.74
CA ALA A 75 6.43 -16.23 8.20
C ALA A 75 6.15 -17.48 9.04
N VAL A 76 5.74 -17.31 10.30
CA VAL A 76 5.53 -18.41 11.26
C VAL A 76 4.03 -18.76 11.37
N GLU A 77 3.14 -17.75 11.37
CA GLU A 77 1.69 -17.96 11.39
C GLU A 77 1.16 -18.71 10.15
N GLY A 78 1.80 -18.57 8.98
CA GLY A 78 1.35 -19.29 7.79
C GLY A 78 1.44 -20.81 7.95
N LYS A 79 2.57 -21.33 8.45
CA LYS A 79 2.79 -22.77 8.59
C LYS A 79 2.26 -23.34 9.91
N GLU A 80 2.29 -22.56 10.99
CA GLU A 80 1.82 -23.01 12.30
C GLU A 80 0.35 -22.65 12.59
N GLY A 81 -0.22 -21.68 11.87
CA GLY A 81 -1.59 -21.18 12.05
C GLY A 81 -2.62 -21.72 11.06
N PHE A 82 -2.24 -22.53 10.07
CA PHE A 82 -3.19 -23.14 9.13
C PHE A 82 -3.58 -24.56 9.56
N GLY A 83 -4.83 -24.76 9.98
CA GLY A 83 -5.34 -26.05 10.49
C GLY A 83 -5.83 -27.05 9.43
N GLY A 84 -5.72 -26.72 8.14
CA GLY A 84 -6.24 -27.53 7.03
C GLY A 84 -5.26 -28.59 6.52
N SER A 85 -5.63 -29.30 5.45
CA SER A 85 -4.72 -30.27 4.82
C SER A 85 -3.52 -29.59 4.18
N GLN A 86 -2.38 -30.28 4.15
CA GLN A 86 -1.16 -29.78 3.51
C GLN A 86 -1.37 -29.45 2.02
N SER A 87 -2.20 -30.25 1.31
CA SER A 87 -2.56 -29.98 -0.09
C SER A 87 -3.29 -28.66 -0.27
N LEU A 88 -4.23 -28.33 0.62
CA LEU A 88 -4.96 -27.06 0.57
C LEU A 88 -4.05 -25.88 0.88
N TYR A 89 -3.12 -26.07 1.82
CA TYR A 89 -2.12 -25.08 2.17
C TYR A 89 -1.21 -24.73 0.98
N ASP A 90 -0.59 -25.75 0.37
CA ASP A 90 0.43 -25.55 -0.67
C ASP A 90 -0.18 -25.10 -2.01
N TYR A 91 -1.34 -25.64 -2.40
CA TYR A 91 -1.92 -25.40 -3.73
C TYR A 91 -2.97 -24.29 -3.78
N VAL A 92 -3.51 -23.86 -2.63
CA VAL A 92 -4.54 -22.80 -2.60
C VAL A 92 -4.10 -21.64 -1.71
N PHE A 93 -3.76 -21.90 -0.45
CA PHE A 93 -3.49 -20.84 0.50
C PHE A 93 -2.22 -20.05 0.16
N ILE A 94 -1.08 -20.72 -0.03
CA ILE A 94 0.20 -20.06 -0.37
C ILE A 94 0.09 -19.26 -1.69
N PRO A 95 -0.45 -19.80 -2.79
CA PRO A 95 -0.59 -19.03 -4.03
C PRO A 95 -1.45 -17.77 -3.86
N VAL A 96 -2.59 -17.85 -3.16
CA VAL A 96 -3.45 -16.69 -2.93
C VAL A 96 -2.79 -15.67 -2.00
N LEU A 97 -2.14 -16.12 -0.93
CA LEU A 97 -1.39 -15.25 -0.02
C LEU A 97 -0.22 -14.55 -0.75
N THR A 98 0.51 -15.28 -1.59
CA THR A 98 1.60 -14.73 -2.38
C THR A 98 1.09 -13.67 -3.35
N LEU A 99 0.00 -13.96 -4.07
CA LEU A 99 -0.67 -12.98 -4.92
C LEU A 99 -1.10 -11.75 -4.13
N HIS A 100 -1.71 -11.94 -2.95
CA HIS A 100 -2.14 -10.85 -2.08
C HIS A 100 -0.95 -9.95 -1.71
N ILE A 101 0.16 -10.51 -1.25
CA ILE A 101 1.36 -9.76 -0.87
C ILE A 101 1.93 -8.97 -2.06
N ILE A 102 2.01 -9.58 -3.25
CA ILE A 102 2.46 -8.91 -4.47
C ILE A 102 1.55 -7.72 -4.79
N LEU A 103 0.24 -7.92 -4.72
CA LEU A 103 -0.74 -6.85 -4.94
C LEU A 103 -0.65 -5.76 -3.87
N VAL A 104 -0.32 -6.08 -2.61
CA VAL A 104 -0.14 -5.08 -1.54
C VAL A 104 1.05 -4.20 -1.86
N ILE A 105 2.17 -4.80 -2.29
CA ILE A 105 3.37 -4.05 -2.70
C ILE A 105 3.04 -3.10 -3.86
N ILE A 106 2.38 -3.61 -4.90
CA ILE A 106 1.96 -2.78 -6.05
C ILE A 106 0.98 -1.69 -5.58
N GLY A 107 0.02 -2.02 -4.73
CA GLY A 107 -0.98 -1.10 -4.18
C GLY A 107 -0.35 0.05 -3.39
N LEU A 108 0.63 -0.23 -2.53
CA LEU A 108 1.35 0.79 -1.76
C LEU A 108 2.15 1.73 -2.66
N ILE A 109 2.83 1.19 -3.68
CA ILE A 109 3.52 2.00 -4.70
C ILE A 109 2.51 2.90 -5.43
N MET A 110 1.38 2.32 -5.86
CA MET A 110 0.32 3.05 -6.56
C MET A 110 -0.33 4.11 -5.67
N ALA A 111 -0.47 3.90 -4.36
CA ALA A 111 -1.00 4.88 -3.43
C ALA A 111 -0.17 6.17 -3.44
N VAL A 112 1.14 6.04 -3.22
CA VAL A 112 2.08 7.17 -3.22
C VAL A 112 2.12 7.84 -4.60
N TYR A 113 2.19 7.02 -5.66
CA TYR A 113 2.19 7.52 -7.03
C TYR A 113 0.93 8.34 -7.36
N MET A 114 -0.26 7.84 -6.99
CA MET A 114 -1.54 8.48 -7.29
C MET A 114 -1.75 9.76 -6.48
N ILE A 115 -1.26 9.82 -5.24
CA ILE A 115 -1.22 11.07 -4.47
C ILE A 115 -0.42 12.12 -5.23
N VAL A 116 0.84 11.81 -5.58
CA VAL A 116 1.73 12.75 -6.29
C VAL A 116 1.14 13.16 -7.64
N LEU A 117 0.64 12.21 -8.43
CA LEU A 117 0.04 12.49 -9.73
C LEU A 117 -1.23 13.33 -9.58
N GLY A 118 -2.08 13.05 -8.57
CA GLY A 118 -3.29 13.80 -8.30
C GLY A 118 -3.02 15.27 -7.99
N PHE A 119 -2.01 15.57 -7.17
CA PHE A 119 -1.59 16.95 -6.92
C PHE A 119 -0.95 17.61 -8.14
N ARG A 120 -0.15 16.87 -8.93
CA ARG A 120 0.51 17.43 -10.13
C ARG A 120 -0.47 17.73 -11.26
N SER A 121 -1.52 16.92 -11.40
CA SER A 121 -2.52 17.07 -12.46
C SER A 121 -3.71 17.96 -12.07
N GLN A 122 -3.75 18.50 -10.85
CA GLN A 122 -4.86 19.36 -10.43
C GLN A 122 -4.78 20.76 -11.07
N GLN A 123 -5.95 21.36 -11.26
CA GLN A 123 -6.14 22.78 -11.50
C GLN A 123 -7.46 23.23 -10.86
N PHE A 124 -7.66 24.54 -10.74
CA PHE A 124 -8.91 25.12 -10.28
C PHE A 124 -9.49 25.96 -11.41
N ILE A 125 -10.75 25.70 -11.76
CA ILE A 125 -11.53 26.46 -12.75
C ILE A 125 -12.75 26.96 -11.99
N ASP A 126 -12.93 28.28 -11.93
CA ASP A 126 -14.05 28.93 -11.23
C ASP A 126 -14.19 28.47 -9.76
N GLY A 127 -13.07 28.30 -9.07
CA GLY A 127 -13.02 27.83 -7.68
C GLY A 127 -13.28 26.34 -7.49
N VAL A 128 -13.60 25.60 -8.55
CA VAL A 128 -13.84 24.16 -8.51
C VAL A 128 -12.59 23.40 -8.95
N ARG A 129 -12.20 22.39 -8.19
CA ARG A 129 -11.06 21.53 -8.57
C ARG A 129 -11.40 20.73 -9.81
N SER A 130 -10.44 20.63 -10.74
CA SER A 130 -10.53 19.77 -11.92
C SER A 130 -9.16 19.23 -12.30
N LEU A 131 -9.12 18.31 -13.28
CA LEU A 131 -7.87 17.79 -13.81
C LEU A 131 -7.42 18.62 -15.01
N ARG A 132 -6.14 19.01 -15.02
CA ARG A 132 -5.49 19.72 -16.12
C ARG A 132 -5.20 18.76 -17.27
N GLU A 133 -5.89 18.97 -18.38
CA GLU A 133 -5.68 18.24 -19.64
C GLU A 133 -4.49 18.84 -20.39
N SER A 134 -3.30 18.56 -19.86
CA SER A 134 -2.03 19.04 -20.43
C SER A 134 -0.96 17.96 -20.32
N ARG A 135 0.07 18.08 -21.18
CA ARG A 135 1.24 17.22 -21.14
C ARG A 135 2.01 17.43 -19.84
N LEU A 136 2.14 16.38 -19.05
CA LEU A 136 2.77 16.40 -17.75
C LEU A 136 4.00 15.49 -17.76
N LEU A 137 5.06 15.98 -18.41
CA LEU A 137 6.33 15.27 -18.59
C LEU A 137 7.38 15.74 -17.60
N THR A 138 8.20 14.81 -17.14
CA THR A 138 9.33 15.06 -16.24
C THR A 138 10.62 14.72 -16.97
N THR A 139 11.61 15.61 -16.90
CA THR A 139 12.92 15.37 -17.52
C THR A 139 13.78 14.46 -16.63
N TRP A 140 14.70 13.71 -17.24
CA TRP A 140 15.70 12.91 -16.51
C TRP A 140 16.48 13.77 -15.52
N LYS A 141 16.89 14.99 -15.93
CA LYS A 141 17.59 15.93 -15.04
C LYS A 141 16.78 16.24 -13.77
N LYS A 142 15.48 16.48 -13.90
CA LYS A 142 14.62 16.80 -12.75
C LYS A 142 14.42 15.59 -11.83
N ILE A 143 14.20 14.40 -12.41
CA ILE A 143 14.09 13.16 -11.62
C ILE A 143 15.39 12.84 -10.89
N SER A 144 16.55 12.94 -11.57
CA SER A 144 17.85 12.73 -10.94
C SER A 144 18.09 13.71 -9.79
N LEU A 145 17.71 14.98 -9.95
CA LEU A 145 17.82 15.97 -8.88
C LEU A 145 16.94 15.63 -7.67
N ILE A 146 15.69 15.22 -7.90
CA ILE A 146 14.79 14.78 -6.82
C ILE A 146 15.35 13.53 -6.14
N PHE A 147 15.82 12.55 -6.92
CA PHE A 147 16.39 11.31 -6.38
C PHE A 147 17.63 11.58 -5.53
N ILE A 148 18.54 12.43 -5.99
CA ILE A 148 19.72 12.84 -5.22
C ILE A 148 19.30 13.54 -3.92
N GLY A 149 18.31 14.44 -3.96
CA GLY A 149 17.78 15.09 -2.77
C GLY A 149 17.23 14.09 -1.75
N ILE A 150 16.43 13.11 -2.21
CA ILE A 150 15.93 12.01 -1.37
C ILE A 150 17.10 11.18 -0.82
N ALA A 151 18.07 10.81 -1.67
CA ALA A 151 19.22 10.02 -1.27
C ALA A 151 20.05 10.71 -0.18
N VAL A 152 20.27 12.02 -0.28
CA VAL A 152 20.96 12.80 0.75
C VAL A 152 20.20 12.76 2.08
N VAL A 153 18.88 12.96 2.06
CA VAL A 153 18.06 12.89 3.28
C VAL A 153 18.10 11.49 3.89
N VAL A 154 17.91 10.45 3.08
CA VAL A 154 17.92 9.05 3.50
C VAL A 154 19.28 8.64 4.08
N LEU A 155 20.38 9.03 3.42
CA LEU A 155 21.73 8.80 3.93
C LEU A 155 22.00 9.60 5.19
N GLY A 156 21.54 10.84 5.30
CA GLY A 156 21.62 11.63 6.53
C GLY A 156 20.92 10.96 7.71
N ILE A 157 19.71 10.40 7.48
CA ILE A 157 18.99 9.61 8.49
C ILE A 157 19.76 8.31 8.80
N PHE A 158 20.33 7.63 7.81
CA PHE A 158 21.16 6.45 8.04
C PHE A 158 22.35 6.78 8.94
N PHE A 159 23.12 7.83 8.62
CA PHE A 159 24.29 8.23 9.40
C PHE A 159 23.92 8.68 10.81
N SER A 160 22.80 9.38 11.00
CA SER A 160 22.33 9.72 12.36
C SER A 160 21.96 8.48 13.17
N ARG A 161 21.40 7.43 12.54
CA ARG A 161 21.14 6.13 13.17
C ARG A 161 22.41 5.33 13.42
N VAL A 162 23.43 5.47 12.58
CA VAL A 162 24.75 4.89 12.83
C VAL A 162 25.42 5.57 14.02
N ALA A 163 25.35 6.90 14.12
CA ALA A 163 25.92 7.66 15.23
C ALA A 163 25.22 7.35 16.56
N THR A 164 23.90 7.20 16.56
CA THR A 164 23.11 6.97 17.79
C THR A 164 23.00 5.50 18.21
N ALA A 165 23.13 4.54 17.28
CA ALA A 165 22.86 3.13 17.55
C ALA A 165 23.86 2.16 16.87
N GLY A 166 25.03 2.65 16.45
CA GLY A 166 26.09 1.87 15.79
C GLY A 166 25.78 1.46 14.35
N PHE A 167 26.75 0.90 13.65
CA PHE A 167 26.57 0.35 12.31
C PHE A 167 25.96 -1.07 12.35
N SER A 168 25.16 -1.42 11.34
CA SER A 168 24.66 -2.78 11.14
C SER A 168 24.37 -3.01 9.65
N MET A 169 24.79 -4.17 9.13
CA MET A 169 24.50 -4.57 7.73
C MET A 169 23.00 -4.60 7.46
N ARG A 170 22.20 -5.11 8.40
CA ARG A 170 20.73 -5.14 8.30
C ARG A 170 20.13 -3.73 8.22
N LYS A 171 20.71 -2.75 8.92
CA LYS A 171 20.29 -1.34 8.79
C LYS A 171 20.61 -0.88 7.37
N LEU A 172 21.85 -1.01 6.92
CA LEU A 172 22.27 -0.58 5.58
C LEU A 172 21.37 -1.16 4.47
N GLU A 173 21.07 -2.45 4.53
CA GLU A 173 20.16 -3.14 3.59
C GLU A 173 18.81 -2.45 3.47
N VAL A 174 18.18 -2.07 4.58
CA VAL A 174 16.87 -1.38 4.57
C VAL A 174 16.96 -0.05 3.83
N TYR A 175 17.98 0.77 4.08
CA TYR A 175 18.14 2.06 3.41
C TYR A 175 18.48 1.91 1.92
N VAL A 176 19.32 0.92 1.56
CA VAL A 176 19.66 0.63 0.16
C VAL A 176 18.45 0.10 -0.62
N ILE A 177 17.70 -0.84 -0.05
CA ILE A 177 16.46 -1.37 -0.66
C ILE A 177 15.44 -0.24 -0.84
N PHE A 178 15.31 0.65 0.15
CA PHE A 178 14.42 1.80 0.03
C PHE A 178 14.81 2.71 -1.14
N LEU A 179 16.10 3.06 -1.28
CA LEU A 179 16.58 3.86 -2.40
C LEU A 179 16.40 3.16 -3.75
N ALA A 180 16.66 1.84 -3.80
CA ALA A 180 16.43 1.05 -4.99
C ALA A 180 14.95 1.03 -5.41
N LEU A 181 14.03 0.91 -4.45
CA LEU A 181 12.59 0.98 -4.68
C LEU A 181 12.18 2.36 -5.23
N VAL A 182 12.67 3.45 -4.64
CA VAL A 182 12.39 4.82 -5.12
C VAL A 182 12.92 5.01 -6.55
N ALA A 183 14.14 4.54 -6.84
CA ALA A 183 14.72 4.59 -8.18
C ALA A 183 13.87 3.80 -9.20
N PHE A 184 13.41 2.60 -8.80
CA PHE A 184 12.53 1.77 -9.61
C PHE A 184 11.19 2.47 -9.92
N VAL A 185 10.57 3.10 -8.93
CA VAL A 185 9.34 3.89 -9.13
C VAL A 185 9.56 5.05 -10.10
N PHE A 186 10.70 5.74 -10.01
CA PHE A 186 11.04 6.79 -10.98
C PHE A 186 11.28 6.24 -12.39
N ALA A 187 11.92 5.08 -12.53
CA ALA A 187 12.07 4.42 -13.83
C ALA A 187 10.71 4.04 -14.45
N ILE A 188 9.78 3.56 -13.62
CA ILE A 188 8.40 3.31 -14.02
C ILE A 188 7.72 4.61 -14.46
N GLU A 189 7.80 5.69 -13.68
CA GLU A 189 7.21 6.99 -14.05
C GLU A 189 7.76 7.49 -15.39
N MET A 190 9.07 7.37 -15.63
CA MET A 190 9.68 7.74 -16.90
C MET A 190 9.15 6.93 -18.08
N THR A 191 8.77 5.67 -17.85
CA THR A 191 8.15 4.80 -18.85
C THR A 191 6.68 5.18 -19.06
N ILE A 192 5.91 5.27 -17.98
CA ILE A 192 4.46 5.55 -18.03
C ILE A 192 4.18 6.90 -18.68
N GLN A 193 4.96 7.94 -18.38
CA GLN A 193 4.73 9.27 -18.95
C GLN A 193 4.96 9.31 -20.47
N ARG A 194 5.71 8.36 -21.05
CA ARG A 194 5.85 8.23 -22.51
C ARG A 194 4.60 7.61 -23.14
N ILE A 195 3.97 6.65 -22.44
CA ILE A 195 2.74 5.98 -22.88
C ILE A 195 1.53 6.92 -22.74
N TRP A 196 1.45 7.64 -21.62
CA TRP A 196 0.40 8.64 -21.35
C TRP A 196 1.02 10.01 -20.98
N PRO A 197 1.35 10.84 -21.97
CA PRO A 197 1.89 12.17 -21.73
C PRO A 197 0.91 13.12 -21.04
N ASP A 198 -0.39 12.96 -21.28
CA ASP A 198 -1.44 13.77 -20.67
C ASP A 198 -1.70 13.35 -19.21
N GLY A 199 -1.55 14.30 -18.29
CA GLY A 199 -1.66 14.05 -16.85
C GLY A 199 -3.05 13.62 -16.41
N ALA A 200 -4.11 14.19 -17.00
CA ALA A 200 -5.49 13.86 -16.66
C ALA A 200 -5.87 12.45 -17.15
N LYS A 201 -5.53 12.10 -18.40
CA LYS A 201 -5.72 10.77 -18.97
C LYS A 201 -4.97 9.71 -18.16
N ARG A 202 -3.71 9.99 -17.81
CA ARG A 202 -2.89 9.10 -16.97
C ARG A 202 -3.50 8.90 -15.59
N HIS A 203 -3.94 9.97 -14.92
CA HIS A 203 -4.60 9.87 -13.62
C HIS A 203 -5.88 9.04 -13.69
N ARG A 204 -6.73 9.26 -14.70
CA ARG A 204 -7.97 8.48 -14.89
C ARG A 204 -7.68 7.00 -15.18
N ALA A 205 -6.67 6.70 -16.00
CA ALA A 205 -6.30 5.33 -16.33
C ALA A 205 -5.72 4.58 -15.12
N LEU A 206 -4.73 5.18 -14.45
CA LEU A 206 -4.09 4.57 -13.28
C LEU A 206 -5.01 4.54 -12.06
N GLY A 207 -5.92 5.50 -11.93
CA GLY A 207 -6.98 5.48 -10.92
C GLY A 207 -7.90 4.26 -11.08
N ARG A 208 -8.34 3.95 -12.32
CA ARG A 208 -9.11 2.71 -12.59
C ARG A 208 -8.34 1.47 -12.20
N PHE A 209 -7.08 1.38 -12.65
CA PHE A 209 -6.21 0.25 -12.38
C PHE A 209 -6.01 0.04 -10.86
N THR A 210 -5.72 1.12 -10.14
CA THR A 210 -5.51 1.09 -8.68
C THR A 210 -6.80 0.65 -7.96
N MET A 211 -7.96 1.15 -8.39
CA MET A 211 -9.23 0.73 -7.80
C MET A 211 -9.52 -0.75 -8.00
N VAL A 212 -9.23 -1.31 -9.19
CA VAL A 212 -9.35 -2.75 -9.45
C VAL A 212 -8.43 -3.55 -8.52
N ILE A 213 -7.16 -3.14 -8.40
CA ILE A 213 -6.22 -3.78 -7.47
C ILE A 213 -6.76 -3.74 -6.05
N TYR A 214 -7.28 -2.61 -5.58
CA TYR A 214 -7.81 -2.50 -4.22
C TYR A 214 -9.02 -3.39 -3.95
N CYS A 215 -9.91 -3.56 -4.94
CA CYS A 215 -11.00 -4.52 -4.83
C CYS A 215 -10.48 -5.96 -4.74
N VAL A 216 -9.53 -6.34 -5.61
CA VAL A 216 -8.93 -7.69 -5.59
C VAL A 216 -8.15 -7.93 -4.30
N LEU A 217 -7.46 -6.91 -3.78
CA LEU A 217 -6.77 -6.96 -2.49
C LEU A 217 -7.72 -7.23 -1.35
N PHE A 218 -8.85 -6.53 -1.31
CA PHE A 218 -9.86 -6.77 -0.29
C PHE A 218 -10.39 -8.21 -0.33
N VAL A 219 -10.69 -8.73 -1.53
CA VAL A 219 -11.18 -10.10 -1.73
C VAL A 219 -10.13 -11.13 -1.30
N THR A 220 -8.89 -11.01 -1.79
CA THR A 220 -7.81 -11.94 -1.47
C THR A 220 -7.42 -11.87 0.01
N GLY A 221 -7.41 -10.69 0.62
CA GLY A 221 -7.16 -10.52 2.05
C GLY A 221 -8.26 -11.15 2.90
N SER A 222 -9.52 -10.89 2.56
CA SER A 222 -10.68 -11.52 3.22
C SER A 222 -10.67 -13.04 3.06
N PHE A 223 -10.26 -13.54 1.90
CA PHE A 223 -10.06 -14.97 1.68
C PHE A 223 -9.01 -15.54 2.63
N THR A 224 -7.83 -14.92 2.74
CA THR A 224 -6.79 -15.39 3.67
C THR A 224 -7.23 -15.33 5.13
N TYR A 225 -7.95 -14.28 5.53
CA TYR A 225 -8.53 -14.16 6.87
C TYR A 225 -9.53 -15.30 7.14
N THR A 226 -10.46 -15.56 6.22
CA THR A 226 -11.46 -16.63 6.36
C THR A 226 -10.79 -18.01 6.43
N MET A 227 -9.79 -18.25 5.60
CA MET A 227 -9.04 -19.50 5.60
C MET A 227 -8.33 -19.74 6.93
N LEU A 228 -7.62 -18.73 7.46
CA LEU A 228 -6.85 -18.85 8.69
C LEU A 228 -7.70 -18.87 9.96
N TYR A 229 -8.78 -18.11 10.02
CA TYR A 229 -9.43 -17.80 11.31
C TYR A 229 -10.88 -18.30 11.44
N ILE A 230 -11.48 -18.79 10.34
CA ILE A 230 -12.86 -19.30 10.34
C ILE A 230 -12.88 -20.77 9.91
N LEU A 231 -12.32 -21.09 8.73
CA LEU A 231 -12.45 -22.43 8.15
C LEU A 231 -11.39 -23.40 8.67
N TYR A 232 -10.14 -22.94 8.76
CA TYR A 232 -9.01 -23.78 9.15
C TYR A 232 -8.17 -23.11 10.24
N PRO A 233 -8.78 -22.82 11.42
CA PRO A 233 -8.02 -22.30 12.54
C PRO A 233 -6.92 -23.28 12.94
N GLY A 234 -5.68 -22.78 13.01
CA GLY A 234 -4.54 -23.52 13.55
C GLY A 234 -4.77 -23.89 15.01
N LYS A 235 -4.02 -24.88 15.52
CA LYS A 235 -4.13 -25.38 16.89
C LYS A 235 -3.58 -24.44 17.98
N ILE A 236 -3.40 -23.16 17.67
CA ILE A 236 -2.84 -22.18 18.60
C ILE A 236 -3.95 -21.20 18.97
N GLY A 237 -4.76 -21.63 19.93
CA GLY A 237 -5.37 -20.77 20.94
C GLY A 237 -4.53 -20.85 22.21
#